data_AF-A0A946MI18-F1
#
_entry.id   AF-A0A946MI18-F1
#
_cell.length_a   1.000
_cell.length_b   1.000
_cell.length_c   1.000
_cell.angle_alpha   90.00
_cell.angle_beta   90.00
_cell.angle_gamma   90.00
#
_symmetry.space_group_name_H-M   'P 1'
#
loop_
_entity.id
_entity.type
_entity.pdbx_description
1 polymer ?
#
loop_
_entity_poly.entity_id
_entity_poly.type
_entity_poly.pdbx_seq_one_letter_code
_entity_poly.pdbx_strand_id
1 'polypeptide(L)'
;MDLIKGYNPRRARLLIQHKNENLYHIPIVCNQCENAYCMNACPSKAIHRNDEGIVCVSEDKCIGCGLCVQYCPIGMAALDPDTQKAVKCELCQGEPLCVEACPTGALELIYRGKIND
;
A
#
# COMPACT_ATOMS: atom_id res chain seq x y z
N MET A 1 19.55 -19.93 6.41
CA MET A 1 19.23 -20.96 5.39
C MET A 1 17.73 -20.86 5.14
N ASP A 2 17.36 -19.92 4.26
CA ASP A 2 15.97 -19.54 3.95
C ASP A 2 15.30 -20.60 3.05
N LEU A 3 15.21 -21.83 3.53
CA LEU A 3 14.80 -22.98 2.71
C LEU A 3 13.29 -23.06 2.43
N ILE A 4 12.49 -22.15 2.99
CA ILE A 4 11.09 -21.98 2.60
C ILE A 4 10.81 -20.48 2.61
N LYS A 5 11.21 -19.74 1.56
CA LYS A 5 10.60 -18.42 1.30
C LYS A 5 9.15 -18.67 0.90
N GLY A 6 8.30 -18.90 1.89
CA GLY A 6 6.88 -19.17 1.70
C GLY A 6 6.18 -17.97 1.08
N TYR A 7 5.34 -18.22 0.08
CA TYR A 7 4.44 -17.22 -0.47
C TYR A 7 3.30 -16.99 0.53
N ASN A 8 3.24 -15.80 1.13
CA ASN A 8 2.15 -15.39 2.01
C ASN A 8 1.32 -14.27 1.34
N PRO A 9 0.14 -14.59 0.78
CA PRO A 9 -0.75 -13.60 0.16
C PRO A 9 -1.11 -12.43 1.08
N ARG A 10 -1.10 -12.63 2.40
CA ARG A 10 -1.42 -11.58 3.38
C ARG A 10 -0.35 -10.48 3.43
N ARG A 11 0.85 -10.72 2.89
CA ARG A 11 1.93 -9.72 2.76
C ARG A 11 1.87 -8.94 1.45
N ALA A 12 0.95 -9.29 0.54
CA ALA A 12 0.76 -8.54 -0.70
C ALA A 12 0.36 -7.09 -0.41
N ARG A 13 0.80 -6.18 -1.28
CA ARG A 13 0.49 -4.73 -1.21
C ARG A 13 -0.67 -4.31 -2.09
N LEU A 14 -1.37 -5.29 -2.66
CA LEU A 14 -2.64 -5.18 -3.36
C LEU A 14 -3.54 -6.33 -2.91
N LEU A 15 -4.86 -6.15 -3.01
CA LEU A 15 -5.84 -7.19 -2.75
C LEU A 15 -6.70 -7.37 -3.98
N ILE A 16 -7.01 -8.61 -4.36
CA ILE A 16 -7.99 -8.88 -5.41
C ILE A 16 -9.30 -9.23 -4.74
N GLN A 17 -10.31 -8.38 -4.93
CA GLN A 17 -11.66 -8.68 -4.46
C GLN A 17 -12.43 -9.41 -5.56
N HIS A 18 -12.95 -10.57 -5.20
CA HIS A 18 -13.79 -11.39 -6.07
C HIS A 18 -15.26 -11.03 -5.85
N LYS A 19 -16.00 -10.75 -6.93
CA LYS A 19 -17.42 -10.38 -6.90
C LYS A 19 -18.22 -11.25 -7.88
N ASN A 20 -19.52 -11.39 -7.60
CA ASN A 20 -20.49 -12.13 -8.42
C ASN A 20 -19.97 -13.51 -8.84
N GLU A 21 -19.71 -14.40 -7.87
CA GLU A 21 -19.28 -15.78 -8.13
C GLU A 21 -18.01 -15.89 -9.02
N ASN A 22 -17.05 -14.98 -8.82
CA ASN A 22 -15.82 -14.85 -9.60
C ASN A 22 -16.00 -14.35 -11.04
N LEU A 23 -17.13 -13.73 -11.38
CA LEU A 23 -17.28 -13.05 -12.67
C LEU A 23 -16.48 -11.75 -12.76
N TYR A 24 -16.27 -11.07 -11.63
CA TYR A 24 -15.48 -9.83 -11.58
C TYR A 24 -14.36 -9.93 -10.55
N HIS A 25 -13.17 -9.48 -10.95
CA HIS A 25 -12.00 -9.33 -10.10
C HIS A 25 -11.63 -7.85 -10.04
N ILE A 26 -11.70 -7.27 -8.84
CA ILE A 26 -11.47 -5.85 -8.63
C ILE A 26 -10.17 -5.70 -7.83
N PRO A 27 -9.11 -5.13 -8.41
CA PRO A 27 -7.91 -4.83 -7.65
C PRO A 27 -8.17 -3.67 -6.70
N ILE A 28 -7.90 -3.89 -5.42
CA ILE A 28 -7.91 -2.87 -4.38
C ILE A 28 -6.46 -2.51 -4.08
N VAL A 29 -6.12 -1.24 -4.27
CA VAL A 29 -4.75 -0.71 -4.14
C VAL A 29 -4.73 0.52 -3.26
N CYS A 30 -3.55 0.90 -2.75
CA CYS A 30 -3.40 2.16 -2.02
C CYS A 30 -3.57 3.34 -2.99
N ASN A 31 -4.50 4.24 -2.68
CA ASN A 31 -4.78 5.41 -3.52
C ASN A 31 -3.72 6.52 -3.45
N GLN A 32 -2.68 6.38 -2.61
CA GLN A 32 -1.68 7.43 -2.37
C GLN A 32 -2.33 8.80 -2.07
N CYS A 33 -3.36 8.78 -1.21
CA CYS A 33 -4.26 9.91 -0.95
C CYS A 33 -3.49 11.21 -0.73
N GLU A 34 -3.96 12.32 -1.30
CA GLU A 34 -3.46 13.67 -1.03
C GLU A 34 -3.53 13.98 0.47
N ASN A 35 -4.72 13.82 1.06
CA ASN A 35 -4.92 13.79 2.50
C ASN A 35 -4.78 12.35 3.04
N ALA A 36 -3.55 11.96 3.37
CA ALA A 36 -3.26 10.62 3.87
C ALA A 36 -3.55 10.49 5.37
N TYR A 37 -4.74 9.98 5.73
CA TYR A 37 -5.09 9.77 7.15
C TYR A 37 -4.12 8.84 7.88
N CYS A 38 -3.57 7.83 7.21
CA CYS A 38 -2.54 6.97 7.81
C CYS A 38 -1.28 7.75 8.19
N MET A 39 -0.91 8.77 7.40
CA MET A 39 0.20 9.69 7.70
C MET A 39 -0.14 10.59 8.88
N ASN A 40 -1.30 11.24 8.84
CA ASN A 40 -1.74 12.19 9.85
C ASN A 40 -1.96 11.55 11.24
N ALA A 41 -2.43 10.30 11.26
CA ALA A 41 -2.69 9.56 12.49
C ALA A 41 -1.42 8.92 13.10
N CYS A 42 -0.28 8.93 12.41
CA CYS A 42 0.94 8.27 12.87
C CYS A 42 1.67 9.09 13.96
N PRO A 43 1.69 8.65 15.23
CA PRO A 43 2.26 9.46 16.32
C PRO A 43 3.79 9.55 16.23
N SER A 44 4.45 8.53 15.69
CA SER A 44 5.90 8.50 15.53
C SER A 44 6.40 9.14 14.23
N LYS A 45 5.48 9.67 13.40
CA LYS A 45 5.78 10.23 12.07
C LYS A 45 6.59 9.29 11.19
N ALA A 46 6.37 7.98 11.34
CA ALA A 46 6.99 6.96 10.50
C ALA A 46 6.43 7.00 9.08
N ILE A 47 5.15 7.31 8.93
CA ILE A 47 4.53 7.51 7.62
C ILE A 47 4.76 8.95 7.21
N HIS A 48 5.28 9.15 6.00
CA HIS A 48 5.62 10.47 5.45
C HIS A 48 5.43 10.48 3.94
N ARG A 49 5.46 11.66 3.32
CA ARG A 49 5.49 11.80 1.86
C ARG A 49 6.93 12.08 1.42
N ASN A 50 7.45 11.34 0.44
CA ASN A 50 8.77 11.59 -0.13
C ASN A 50 8.73 12.74 -1.15
N ASP A 51 9.88 13.07 -1.73
CA ASP A 51 10.03 14.19 -2.69
C ASP A 51 9.27 13.95 -4.01
N GLU A 52 8.98 12.69 -4.35
CA GLU A 52 8.18 12.30 -5.51
C GLU A 52 6.66 12.32 -5.23
N GLY A 53 6.27 12.67 -4.00
CA GLY A 53 4.87 12.71 -3.60
C GLY A 53 4.28 11.36 -3.18
N ILE A 54 5.09 10.31 -3.05
CA ILE A 54 4.67 8.97 -2.61
C ILE A 54 4.58 8.94 -1.09
N VAL A 55 3.48 8.39 -0.54
CA VAL A 55 3.38 8.15 0.90
C VAL A 55 4.14 6.86 1.23
N CYS A 56 5.13 6.95 2.11
CA CYS A 56 6.07 5.89 2.47
C CYS A 56 6.10 5.63 3.99
N VAL A 57 6.71 4.53 4.42
CA VAL A 57 6.92 4.12 5.82
C VAL A 57 8.41 4.04 6.14
N SER A 58 8.86 4.80 7.12
CA SER A 58 10.17 4.65 7.76
C SER A 58 10.10 3.55 8.83
N GLU A 59 10.63 2.36 8.52
CA GLU A 59 10.58 1.20 9.43
C GLU A 59 11.29 1.45 10.77
N ASP A 60 12.38 2.21 10.75
CA ASP A 60 13.18 2.63 11.91
C ASP A 60 12.38 3.49 12.90
N LYS A 61 11.48 4.32 12.39
CA LYS A 61 10.60 5.19 13.20
C LYS A 61 9.29 4.52 13.59
N CYS A 62 8.91 3.43 12.94
CA CYS A 62 7.63 2.81 13.16
C CYS A 62 7.61 2.07 14.50
N ILE A 63 6.68 2.44 15.38
CA ILE A 63 6.52 1.82 16.71
C ILE A 63 5.46 0.72 16.76
N GLY A 64 4.88 0.33 15.61
CA GLY A 64 3.91 -0.76 15.52
C GLY A 64 2.53 -0.50 16.15
N CYS A 65 2.17 0.76 16.42
CA CYS A 65 0.92 1.09 17.12
C CYS A 65 -0.38 0.76 16.35
N GLY A 66 -0.32 0.46 15.05
CA GLY A 66 -1.48 0.07 14.25
C GLY A 66 -2.49 1.16 13.90
N LEU A 67 -2.32 2.41 14.36
CA LEU A 67 -3.25 3.50 14.04
C LEU A 67 -3.39 3.73 12.53
N CYS A 68 -2.31 3.58 11.75
CA CYS A 68 -2.37 3.68 10.30
C CYS A 68 -3.30 2.65 9.65
N VAL A 69 -3.46 1.46 10.26
CA VAL A 69 -4.37 0.41 9.83
C VAL A 69 -5.81 0.83 10.12
N GLN A 70 -6.07 1.29 11.35
CA GLN A 70 -7.40 1.73 11.80
C GLN A 70 -7.94 2.92 10.99
N TYR A 71 -7.08 3.89 10.66
CA TYR A 71 -7.49 5.12 9.98
C TYR A 71 -7.43 5.04 8.45
N CYS A 72 -6.99 3.93 7.86
CA CYS A 72 -6.98 3.79 6.40
C CYS A 72 -8.39 3.41 5.89
N PRO A 73 -9.11 4.30 5.18
CA PRO A 73 -10.47 4.00 4.73
C PRO A 73 -10.50 2.92 3.63
N ILE A 74 -9.38 2.73 2.92
CA ILE A 74 -9.26 1.72 1.85
C ILE A 74 -8.77 0.37 2.41
N GLY A 75 -8.31 0.31 3.67
CA GLY A 75 -7.78 -0.91 4.27
C GLY A 75 -6.44 -1.38 3.70
N MET A 76 -5.64 -0.47 3.14
CA MET A 76 -4.37 -0.81 2.44
C MET A 76 -3.10 -0.59 3.27
N ALA A 77 -3.25 -0.28 4.56
CA ALA A 77 -2.17 -0.35 5.54
C ALA A 77 -2.37 -1.58 6.41
N ALA A 78 -1.29 -2.31 6.69
CA ALA A 78 -1.27 -3.46 7.57
C ALA A 78 -0.08 -3.39 8.52
N LEU A 79 -0.05 -4.26 9.53
CA LEU A 79 1.17 -4.55 10.28
C LEU A 79 1.76 -5.86 9.75
N ASP A 80 3.06 -5.87 9.49
CA ASP A 80 3.75 -7.10 9.14
C ASP A 80 3.76 -8.03 10.36
N PRO A 81 3.36 -9.32 10.22
CA PRO A 81 3.23 -10.22 11.36
C PRO A 81 4.58 -10.52 12.03
N ASP A 82 5.67 -10.48 11.25
CA ASP A 82 7.00 -10.84 11.73
C ASP A 82 7.68 -9.66 12.42
N THR A 83 7.58 -8.46 11.84
CA THR A 83 8.29 -7.26 12.33
C THR A 83 7.42 -6.33 13.19
N GLN A 84 6.10 -6.52 13.15
CA GLN A 84 5.10 -5.61 13.73
C GLN A 84 5.20 -4.17 13.19
N LYS A 85 5.93 -3.95 12.09
CA LYS A 85 6.04 -2.63 11.45
C LYS A 85 4.87 -2.41 10.51
N ALA A 86 4.46 -1.14 10.42
CA ALA A 86 3.47 -0.72 9.45
C ALA A 86 4.02 -0.95 8.04
N VAL A 87 3.14 -1.43 7.18
CA VAL A 87 3.47 -1.76 5.81
C VAL A 87 2.30 -1.43 4.91
N LYS A 88 2.60 -0.88 3.73
CA LYS A 88 1.59 -0.50 2.72
C LYS A 88 2.23 -0.48 1.33
N CYS A 89 1.43 -0.28 0.29
CA CYS A 89 1.97 0.00 -1.05
C CYS A 89 2.69 1.35 -1.05
N GLU A 90 3.93 1.39 -1.54
CA GLU A 90 4.75 2.61 -1.72
C GLU A 90 5.01 2.88 -3.20
N LEU A 91 4.06 2.47 -4.06
CA LEU A 91 4.19 2.51 -5.53
C LEU A 91 5.48 1.89 -6.08
N CYS A 92 6.13 1.00 -5.32
CA CYS A 92 7.45 0.47 -5.65
C CYS A 92 8.43 1.58 -6.06
N GLN A 93 8.40 2.74 -5.36
CA GLN A 93 9.25 3.90 -5.64
C GLN A 93 9.08 4.44 -7.07
N GLY A 94 7.84 4.45 -7.57
CA GLY A 94 7.50 4.97 -8.90
C GLY A 94 7.45 3.92 -10.00
N GLU A 95 7.94 2.70 -9.74
CA GLU A 95 7.98 1.58 -10.70
C GLU A 95 7.13 0.39 -10.21
N PRO A 96 5.79 0.50 -10.23
CA PRO A 96 4.89 -0.49 -9.64
C PRO A 96 4.95 -1.84 -10.36
N LEU A 97 5.61 -2.82 -9.73
CA LEU A 97 5.71 -4.19 -10.22
C LEU A 97 4.34 -4.86 -10.49
N CYS A 98 3.28 -4.43 -9.79
CA CYS A 98 1.94 -4.96 -10.04
C CYS A 98 1.34 -4.52 -11.38
N VAL A 99 1.73 -3.33 -11.89
CA VAL A 99 1.33 -2.85 -13.22
C VAL A 99 2.05 -3.67 -14.28
N GLU A 100 3.38 -3.84 -14.14
CA GLU A 100 4.19 -4.64 -15.05
C GLU A 100 3.72 -6.10 -15.11
N ALA A 101 3.42 -6.70 -13.95
CA ALA A 101 3.01 -8.10 -13.87
C ALA A 101 1.58 -8.37 -14.37
N CYS A 102 0.77 -7.34 -14.64
CA CYS A 102 -0.64 -7.53 -14.99
C CYS A 102 -0.80 -7.99 -16.45
N PRO A 103 -1.18 -9.25 -16.73
CA PRO A 103 -1.20 -9.79 -18.10
C PRO A 103 -2.32 -9.19 -18.96
N THR A 104 -3.37 -8.65 -18.33
CA THR A 104 -4.54 -8.09 -19.01
C THR A 104 -4.51 -6.57 -19.11
N GLY A 105 -3.51 -5.89 -18.53
CA GLY A 105 -3.47 -4.44 -18.46
C GLY A 105 -4.59 -3.82 -17.61
N ALA A 106 -5.11 -4.54 -16.62
CA ALA A 106 -6.16 -4.03 -15.73
C ALA A 106 -5.66 -2.97 -14.72
N LEU A 107 -4.35 -2.76 -14.63
CA LEU A 107 -3.69 -1.79 -13.76
C LEU A 107 -2.86 -0.83 -14.61
N GLU A 108 -2.92 0.46 -14.28
CA GLU A 108 -2.13 1.52 -14.90
C GLU A 108 -1.67 2.51 -13.82
N LEU A 109 -0.43 2.99 -13.94
CA LEU A 109 0.07 4.08 -13.10
C LEU A 109 -0.32 5.42 -13.72
N ILE A 110 -1.14 6.19 -13.01
CA ILE A 110 -1.60 7.51 -13.46
C ILE A 110 -1.15 8.55 -12.45
N TYR A 111 -0.43 9.57 -12.93
CA TYR A 111 -0.12 10.76 -12.16
C TYR A 111 -1.26 11.76 -12.32
N ARG A 112 -1.93 12.11 -11.22
CA ARG A 112 -2.88 13.22 -11.22
C ARG A 112 -2.08 14.53 -11.12
N GLY A 113 -2.12 15.34 -12.17
CA GLY A 113 -1.59 16.71 -12.14
C GLY A 113 -2.27 17.54 -11.04
N LYS A 114 -1.60 18.61 -10.57
CA LYS A 114 -2.19 19.60 -9.66
C LYS A 114 -3.59 19.95 -10.16
N ILE A 115 -4.61 19.77 -9.33
CA ILE A 115 -5.96 20.26 -9.63
C ILE A 115 -5.86 21.79 -9.66
N ASN A 116 -5.68 22.36 -10.84
CA ASN A 116 -5.87 23.76 -11.23
C ASN A 116 -5.75 23.83 -12.76
N ASP A 117 -6.81 23.42 -13.45
CA ASP A 117 -7.32 24.01 -14.70
C ASP A 117 -8.84 24.15 -14.54
#